data_AF-A0A0S6XRK6-F1
#
_entry.id   AF-A0A0S6XRK6-F1
#
_cell.length_a   1.000
_cell.length_b   1.000
_cell.length_c   1.000
_cell.angle_alpha   90.00
_cell.angle_beta   90.00
_cell.angle_gamma   90.00
#
_symmetry.space_group_name_H-M   'P 1'
#
loop_
_entity.id
_entity.type
_entity.pdbx_description
1 polymer ?
#
loop_
_entity_poly.entity_id
_entity_poly.type
_entity_poly.pdbx_seq_one_letter_code
_entity_poly.pdbx_strand_id
1 'polypeptide(L)'
;MDGWTLRDNTGLKGEVAQWAKNNLEPERFKDSPVSACVTPIAYDMVHESETFEEHLTGCDYIVQAIGYRRDPLPRLKRGVGTIEVDYDRLTGAFLDMGQNGEKIPGLYGAGIAFPEKVTDPHGNVEYAVGMWKFMRYMKRVSCDWN
;
A
#
# COMPACT_ATOMS: atom_id res chain seq x y z
N MET A 1 3.99 -23.56 -12.34
CA MET A 1 4.05 -22.89 -11.01
C MET A 1 2.87 -21.93 -11.05
N ASP A 2 1.70 -22.41 -10.63
CA ASP A 2 0.44 -21.82 -11.09
C ASP A 2 -0.23 -21.10 -9.92
N GLY A 3 -0.36 -19.77 -10.03
CA GLY A 3 -1.20 -18.97 -9.13
C GLY A 3 -0.49 -17.99 -8.20
N TRP A 4 0.81 -17.72 -8.36
CA TRP A 4 1.51 -16.69 -7.59
C TRP A 4 2.25 -15.70 -8.48
N THR A 5 2.23 -14.42 -8.08
CA THR A 5 2.91 -13.32 -8.79
C THR A 5 3.74 -12.55 -7.79
N LEU A 6 5.03 -12.40 -8.07
CA LEU A 6 5.94 -11.55 -7.31
C LEU A 6 5.44 -10.09 -7.37
N ARG A 7 5.35 -9.41 -6.21
CA ARG A 7 4.81 -8.03 -6.08
C ARG A 7 3.31 -7.89 -6.41
N ASP A 8 2.50 -8.92 -6.20
CA ASP A 8 1.04 -8.86 -6.44
C ASP A 8 0.27 -7.84 -5.56
N ASN A 9 0.91 -7.30 -4.52
CA ASN A 9 0.34 -6.25 -3.67
C ASN A 9 0.69 -4.82 -4.12
N THR A 10 1.67 -4.65 -4.99
CA THR A 10 2.20 -3.35 -5.42
C THR A 10 2.20 -3.16 -6.94
N GLY A 11 1.96 -4.23 -7.71
CA GLY A 11 1.94 -4.21 -9.17
C GLY A 11 0.66 -3.65 -9.79
N LEU A 12 0.81 -3.07 -10.99
CA LEU A 12 -0.30 -2.71 -11.88
C LEU A 12 -1.10 -3.98 -12.24
N LYS A 13 -2.40 -3.83 -12.49
CA LYS A 13 -3.30 -4.94 -12.85
C LYS A 13 -4.15 -4.63 -14.08
N GLY A 14 -4.59 -5.69 -14.76
CA GLY A 14 -5.54 -5.61 -15.87
C GLY A 14 -5.05 -4.73 -17.01
N GLU A 15 -5.94 -3.88 -17.52
CA GLU A 15 -5.68 -3.00 -18.67
C GLU A 15 -4.51 -2.05 -18.44
N VAL A 16 -4.31 -1.56 -17.21
CA VAL A 16 -3.20 -0.65 -16.88
C VAL A 16 -1.87 -1.37 -16.97
N ALA A 17 -1.78 -2.61 -16.47
CA ALA A 17 -0.58 -3.43 -16.60
C ALA A 17 -0.27 -3.73 -18.07
N GLN A 18 -1.30 -4.07 -18.85
CA GLN A 18 -1.15 -4.36 -20.27
C GLN A 18 -0.72 -3.11 -21.06
N TRP A 19 -1.29 -1.95 -20.73
CA TRP A 19 -0.91 -0.67 -21.32
C TRP A 19 0.54 -0.31 -20.99
N ALA A 20 0.95 -0.40 -19.72
CA ALA A 20 2.31 -0.13 -19.30
C ALA A 20 3.31 -1.06 -20.00
N LYS A 21 3.00 -2.37 -20.08
CA LYS A 21 3.81 -3.35 -20.80
C LYS A 21 4.00 -2.99 -22.27
N ASN A 22 2.95 -2.47 -22.91
CA ASN A 22 2.98 -2.14 -24.33
C ASN A 22 3.68 -0.82 -24.63
N ASN A 23 3.72 0.12 -23.68
CA ASN A 23 4.13 1.49 -23.93
C ASN A 23 5.37 1.95 -23.15
N LEU A 24 5.68 1.37 -21.99
CA LEU A 24 6.71 1.84 -21.04
C LEU A 24 7.90 0.90 -20.89
N GLU A 25 7.80 -0.35 -21.36
CA GLU A 25 8.94 -1.28 -21.31
C GLU A 25 10.11 -0.76 -22.16
N PRO A 26 11.38 -0.83 -21.68
CA PRO A 26 12.53 -0.24 -22.37
C PRO A 26 12.66 -0.63 -23.85
N GLU A 27 12.33 -1.89 -24.16
CA GLU A 27 12.39 -2.46 -25.51
C GLU A 27 11.33 -1.88 -26.47
N ARG A 28 10.23 -1.33 -25.93
CA ARG A 28 9.10 -0.78 -26.70
C ARG A 28 8.97 0.72 -26.58
N PHE A 29 9.51 1.31 -25.52
CA PHE A 29 9.31 2.70 -25.18
C PHE A 29 9.73 3.63 -26.31
N LYS A 30 10.87 3.35 -26.97
CA LYS A 30 11.39 4.17 -28.09
C LYS A 30 10.42 4.29 -29.27
N ASP A 31 9.64 3.24 -29.54
CA ASP A 31 8.68 3.20 -30.64
C ASP A 31 7.25 3.56 -30.18
N SER A 32 7.05 3.72 -28.88
CA SER A 32 5.77 4.06 -28.28
C SER A 32 5.43 5.53 -28.56
N PRO A 33 4.19 5.85 -28.96
CA PRO A 33 3.72 7.23 -29.05
C PRO A 33 3.90 8.03 -27.74
N VAL A 34 3.95 7.33 -26.60
CA VAL A 34 4.13 7.94 -25.26
C VAL A 34 5.53 8.56 -25.10
N SER A 35 6.55 8.06 -25.80
CA SER A 35 7.91 8.61 -25.72
C SER A 35 8.02 10.05 -26.24
N ALA A 36 7.06 10.51 -27.03
CA ALA A 36 6.98 11.91 -27.46
C ALA A 36 6.57 12.86 -26.33
N CYS A 37 5.99 12.35 -25.24
CA CYS A 37 5.42 13.16 -24.16
C CYS A 37 5.94 12.80 -22.76
N VAL A 38 6.72 11.73 -22.63
CA VAL A 38 7.23 11.25 -21.34
C VAL A 38 8.73 11.03 -21.45
N THR A 39 9.48 11.45 -20.43
CA THR A 39 10.91 11.16 -20.29
C THR A 39 11.10 10.31 -19.03
N PRO A 40 11.47 9.03 -19.14
CA PRO A 40 11.73 8.19 -17.98
C PRO A 40 13.09 8.53 -17.37
N ILE A 41 13.10 8.89 -16.10
CA ILE A 41 14.32 9.14 -15.32
C ILE A 41 14.46 8.02 -14.28
N ALA A 42 15.49 7.20 -14.44
CA ALA A 42 15.84 6.17 -13.45
C ALA A 42 16.87 6.75 -12.48
N TYR A 43 16.63 6.59 -11.19
CA TYR A 43 17.52 7.07 -10.14
C TYR A 43 17.48 6.14 -8.93
N ASP A 44 18.46 6.27 -8.04
CA ASP A 44 18.53 5.54 -6.78
C ASP A 44 18.25 6.48 -5.59
N MET A 45 17.95 5.91 -4.43
CA MET A 45 17.63 6.70 -3.23
C MET A 45 18.81 7.57 -2.73
N VAL A 46 20.05 7.28 -3.12
CA VAL A 46 21.23 8.04 -2.68
C VAL A 46 21.30 9.36 -3.45
N HIS A 47 20.93 9.37 -4.73
CA HIS A 47 21.04 10.52 -5.63
C HIS A 47 19.68 11.17 -5.96
N GLU A 48 18.62 10.87 -5.20
CA GLU A 48 17.27 11.37 -5.46
C GLU A 48 17.21 12.90 -5.51
N SER A 49 17.78 13.58 -4.51
CA SER A 49 17.75 15.04 -4.44
C SER A 49 18.48 15.69 -5.61
N GLU A 50 19.66 15.18 -5.97
CA GLU A 50 20.46 15.69 -7.10
C GLU A 50 19.71 15.50 -8.43
N THR A 51 19.12 14.31 -8.63
CA THR A 51 18.29 13.99 -9.80
C THR A 51 17.09 14.94 -9.91
N PHE A 52 16.43 15.22 -8.79
CA PHE A 52 15.26 16.11 -8.76
C PHE A 52 15.64 17.55 -9.08
N GLU A 53 16.74 18.05 -8.52
CA GLU A 53 17.24 19.39 -8.83
C GLU A 53 17.59 19.52 -10.32
N GLU A 54 18.21 18.50 -10.91
CA GLU A 54 18.54 18.48 -12.34
C GLU A 54 17.30 18.49 -13.23
N HIS A 55 16.33 17.61 -12.95
CA HIS A 55 15.24 17.33 -13.90
C HIS A 55 13.92 18.06 -13.62
N LEU A 56 13.68 18.56 -12.40
CA LEU A 56 12.44 19.24 -12.05
C LEU A 56 12.56 20.78 -12.17
N THR A 57 13.76 21.30 -12.44
CA THR A 57 13.96 22.74 -12.64
C THR A 57 13.09 23.26 -13.79
N GLY A 58 12.19 24.21 -13.48
CA GLY A 58 11.27 24.80 -14.45
C GLY A 58 9.92 24.07 -14.59
N CYS A 59 9.65 23.02 -13.81
CA CYS A 59 8.31 22.43 -13.76
C CYS A 59 7.31 23.36 -13.04
N ASP A 60 6.16 23.62 -13.66
CA ASP A 60 5.07 24.37 -13.03
C ASP A 60 4.28 23.53 -12.01
N TYR A 61 4.26 22.21 -12.20
CA TYR A 61 3.49 21.26 -11.39
C TYR A 61 4.27 19.98 -11.14
N ILE A 62 4.12 19.42 -9.94
CA ILE A 62 4.71 18.14 -9.55
C ILE A 62 3.59 17.24 -9.02
N VAL A 63 3.50 16.02 -9.54
CA VAL A 63 2.53 15.00 -9.09
C VAL A 63 3.29 13.80 -8.54
N GLN A 64 3.17 13.57 -7.24
CA GLN A 64 3.79 12.42 -6.58
C GLN A 64 2.76 11.29 -6.41
N ALA A 65 2.90 10.22 -7.19
CA ALA A 65 1.97 9.09 -7.22
C ALA A 65 2.58 7.79 -6.64
N ILE A 66 3.21 7.88 -5.46
CA ILE A 66 3.97 6.78 -4.84
C ILE A 66 3.18 5.94 -3.82
N GLY A 67 1.86 6.16 -3.72
CA GLY A 67 0.97 5.45 -2.81
C GLY A 67 0.30 6.36 -1.78
N TYR A 68 -0.38 5.74 -0.82
CA TYR A 68 -1.18 6.44 0.20
C TYR A 68 -0.65 6.16 1.60
N ARG A 69 -0.68 7.19 2.46
CA ARG A 69 -0.54 7.03 3.90
C ARG A 69 -1.94 7.12 4.53
N ARG A 70 -2.26 6.19 5.44
CA ARG A 70 -3.51 6.26 6.19
C ARG A 70 -3.52 7.52 7.07
N ASP A 71 -4.67 8.17 7.15
CA ASP A 71 -4.92 9.25 8.10
C ASP A 71 -4.77 8.79 9.56
N PRO A 72 -4.37 9.69 10.48
CA PRO A 72 -4.33 9.35 11.90
C PRO A 72 -5.69 8.89 12.40
N LEU A 73 -5.70 7.97 13.37
CA LEU A 73 -6.95 7.58 14.01
C LEU A 73 -7.51 8.75 14.82
N PRO A 74 -8.85 8.88 14.91
CA PRO A 74 -9.43 9.81 15.86
C PRO A 74 -8.99 9.45 17.28
N ARG A 75 -8.84 10.47 18.14
CA ARG A 75 -8.49 10.23 19.56
C ARG A 75 -9.61 9.44 20.24
N LEU A 76 -9.31 8.22 20.65
CA LEU A 76 -10.23 7.36 21.38
C LEU A 76 -10.15 7.61 22.88
N LYS A 77 -11.31 7.53 23.56
CA LYS A 77 -11.42 7.73 25.01
C LYS A 77 -12.21 6.61 25.67
N ARG A 78 -11.79 6.24 26.88
CA ARG A 78 -12.54 5.37 27.80
C ARG A 78 -12.85 6.19 29.06
N GLY A 79 -14.07 6.71 29.15
CA GLY A 79 -14.43 7.68 30.18
C GLY A 79 -13.58 8.96 30.06
N VAL A 80 -12.85 9.31 31.12
CA VAL A 80 -11.94 10.48 31.14
C VAL A 80 -10.54 10.20 30.58
N GLY A 81 -10.18 8.93 30.38
CA GLY A 81 -8.87 8.51 29.88
C GLY A 81 -8.78 8.51 28.35
N THR A 82 -7.57 8.69 27.81
CA THR A 82 -7.27 8.50 26.39
C THR A 82 -6.72 7.09 26.18
N ILE A 83 -7.10 6.45 25.08
CA ILE A 83 -6.62 5.13 24.70
C ILE A 83 -5.51 5.29 23.66
N GLU A 84 -4.38 4.63 23.89
CA GLU A 84 -3.35 4.45 22.87
C GLU A 84 -3.64 3.18 22.09
N VAL A 85 -3.68 3.28 20.77
CA VAL A 85 -4.30 2.28 19.91
C VAL A 85 -3.28 1.74 18.91
N ASP A 86 -3.13 0.43 18.85
CA ASP A 86 -2.46 -0.25 17.73
C ASP A 86 -3.43 -1.18 16.98
N TYR A 87 -3.11 -1.54 15.74
CA TYR A 87 -3.91 -2.39 14.87
C TYR A 87 -3.24 -3.75 14.66
N ASP A 88 -3.88 -4.81 15.12
CA ASP A 88 -3.49 -6.19 14.87
C ASP A 88 -3.92 -6.60 13.45
N ARG A 89 -2.94 -6.71 12.56
CA ARG A 89 -3.12 -7.04 11.14
C ARG A 89 -3.44 -8.51 10.87
N LEU A 90 -3.37 -9.38 11.88
CA LEU A 90 -3.72 -10.79 11.75
C LEU A 90 -5.20 -11.04 12.08
N THR A 91 -5.71 -10.35 13.09
CA THR A 91 -7.08 -10.52 13.61
C THR A 91 -8.04 -9.39 13.23
N GLY A 92 -7.53 -8.24 12.79
CA GLY A 92 -8.32 -7.05 12.50
C GLY A 92 -8.75 -6.28 13.74
N ALA A 93 -8.33 -6.70 14.94
CA ALA A 93 -8.67 -6.04 16.18
C ALA A 93 -7.78 -4.83 16.43
N PHE A 94 -8.32 -3.83 17.12
CA PHE A 94 -7.52 -2.77 17.71
C PHE A 94 -7.15 -3.13 19.16
N LEU A 95 -5.92 -2.81 19.55
CA LEU A 95 -5.35 -3.11 20.85
C LEU A 95 -5.18 -1.83 21.67
N ASP A 96 -5.53 -1.89 22.94
CA ASP A 96 -5.28 -0.84 23.92
C ASP A 96 -3.86 -1.00 24.49
N MET A 97 -2.93 -0.23 23.96
CA MET A 97 -1.52 -0.28 24.37
C MET A 97 -1.30 0.21 25.80
N GLY A 98 -2.26 0.97 26.36
CA GLY A 98 -2.26 1.37 27.76
C GLY A 98 -2.72 0.27 28.73
N GLN A 99 -3.35 -0.80 28.22
CA GLN A 99 -3.85 -1.93 28.99
C GLN A 99 -3.24 -3.26 28.51
N ASN A 100 -1.91 -3.34 28.47
CA ASN A 100 -1.17 -4.56 28.09
C ASN A 100 -1.53 -5.14 26.70
N GLY A 101 -2.07 -4.32 25.79
CA GLY A 101 -2.46 -4.77 24.45
C GLY A 101 -3.76 -5.56 24.42
N GLU A 102 -4.66 -5.37 25.38
CA GLU A 102 -6.00 -5.97 25.34
C GLU A 102 -6.80 -5.47 24.12
N LYS A 103 -7.60 -6.37 23.52
CA LYS A 103 -8.47 -6.01 22.40
C LYS A 103 -9.54 -5.02 22.85
N ILE A 104 -9.77 -3.98 22.05
CA ILE A 104 -10.85 -3.01 22.25
C ILE A 104 -12.14 -3.62 21.66
N PRO A 105 -13.14 -3.99 22.48
CA PRO A 105 -14.36 -4.64 21.98
C PRO A 105 -15.13 -3.75 21.01
N GLY A 106 -15.69 -4.35 19.96
CA GLY A 106 -16.44 -3.63 18.92
C GLY A 106 -15.60 -2.72 18.00
N LEU A 107 -14.28 -2.65 18.16
CA LEU A 107 -13.40 -1.83 17.32
C LEU A 107 -12.48 -2.71 16.44
N TYR A 108 -12.79 -2.74 15.15
CA TYR A 108 -12.12 -3.57 14.15
C TYR A 108 -11.81 -2.80 12.86
N GLY A 109 -10.77 -3.23 12.15
CA GLY A 109 -10.29 -2.60 10.93
C GLY A 109 -10.18 -3.60 9.77
N ALA A 110 -10.56 -3.16 8.58
CA ALA A 110 -10.31 -3.86 7.33
C ALA A 110 -10.19 -2.87 6.15
N GLY A 111 -9.70 -3.35 5.00
CA GLY A 111 -9.56 -2.55 3.78
C GLY A 111 -8.18 -1.93 3.63
N ILE A 112 -8.04 -0.96 2.71
CA ILE A 112 -6.74 -0.40 2.32
C ILE A 112 -6.02 0.34 3.46
N ALA A 113 -6.79 0.93 4.37
CA ALA A 113 -6.28 1.58 5.58
C ALA A 113 -5.77 0.55 6.61
N PHE A 114 -6.36 -0.64 6.63
CA PHE A 114 -6.13 -1.68 7.62
C PHE A 114 -5.90 -3.04 6.94
N PRO A 115 -4.88 -3.16 6.07
CA PRO A 115 -4.67 -4.36 5.28
C PRO A 115 -4.14 -5.50 6.15
N GLU A 116 -4.43 -6.73 5.73
CA GLU A 116 -3.83 -7.94 6.30
C GLU A 116 -2.31 -7.94 6.07
N LYS A 117 -1.55 -8.39 7.07
CA LYS A 117 -0.12 -8.68 6.90
C LYS A 117 0.03 -10.11 6.38
N VAL A 118 0.66 -10.27 5.23
CA VAL A 118 0.91 -11.57 4.60
C VAL A 118 2.41 -11.79 4.40
N THR A 119 2.82 -13.05 4.41
CA THR A 119 4.18 -13.46 4.07
C THR A 119 4.13 -14.24 2.76
N ASP A 120 4.92 -13.81 1.78
CA ASP A 120 5.02 -14.51 0.50
C ASP A 120 5.88 -15.79 0.62
N PRO A 121 5.90 -16.66 -0.42
CA PRO A 121 6.71 -17.88 -0.40
C PRO A 121 8.22 -17.67 -0.25
N HIS A 122 8.73 -16.46 -0.51
CA HIS A 122 10.13 -16.09 -0.34
C HIS A 122 10.42 -15.49 1.04
N GLY A 123 9.43 -15.42 1.93
CA GLY A 123 9.56 -14.86 3.27
C GLY A 123 9.40 -13.34 3.32
N ASN A 124 9.09 -12.67 2.20
CA ASN A 124 8.85 -11.24 2.21
C ASN A 124 7.51 -10.94 2.88
N VAL A 125 7.53 -9.96 3.77
CA VAL A 125 6.34 -9.49 4.46
C VAL A 125 5.74 -8.33 3.66
N GLU A 126 4.49 -8.48 3.25
CA GLU A 126 3.75 -7.48 2.50
C GLU A 126 2.36 -7.22 3.13
N TYR A 127 1.75 -6.10 2.73
CA TYR A 127 0.36 -5.81 3.06
C TYR A 127 -0.56 -6.23 1.92
N ALA A 128 -1.60 -7.00 2.23
CA ALA A 128 -2.52 -7.54 1.25
C ALA A 128 -3.45 -6.45 0.70
N VAL A 129 -3.08 -5.86 -0.45
CA VAL A 129 -3.85 -4.75 -1.06
C VAL A 129 -4.62 -5.23 -2.29
N GLY A 130 -5.93 -4.96 -2.29
CA GLY A 130 -6.84 -5.22 -3.40
C GLY A 130 -8.20 -5.73 -2.92
N MET A 131 -9.26 -5.40 -3.67
CA MET A 131 -10.64 -5.69 -3.25
C MET A 131 -10.85 -7.16 -2.85
N TRP A 132 -10.44 -8.10 -3.68
CA TRP A 132 -10.61 -9.53 -3.38
C TRP A 132 -9.84 -9.98 -2.13
N LYS A 133 -8.66 -9.40 -1.88
CA LYS A 133 -7.85 -9.68 -0.67
C LYS A 133 -8.54 -9.14 0.57
N PHE A 134 -9.10 -7.93 0.49
CA PHE A 134 -9.89 -7.35 1.58
C PHE A 134 -11.13 -8.21 1.91
N MET A 135 -11.84 -8.69 0.89
CA MET A 135 -13.00 -9.57 1.09
C MET A 135 -12.60 -10.91 1.72
N ARG A 136 -11.47 -11.51 1.29
CA ARG A 136 -10.92 -12.73 1.90
C ARG A 136 -10.52 -12.50 3.36
N TYR A 137 -9.84 -11.39 3.63
CA TYR A 137 -9.43 -11.02 4.98
C TYR A 137 -10.64 -10.84 5.88
N MET A 138 -11.61 -10.02 5.48
CA MET A 138 -12.86 -9.81 6.25
C MET A 138 -13.57 -11.12 6.51
N LYS A 139 -13.79 -11.96 5.48
CA LYS A 139 -14.45 -13.27 5.65
C LYS A 139 -13.71 -14.19 6.64
N ARG A 140 -12.38 -14.07 6.73
CA ARG A 140 -11.56 -14.86 7.64
C ARG A 140 -11.66 -14.38 9.08
N VAL A 141 -11.61 -13.07 9.32
CA VAL A 141 -11.49 -12.52 10.69
C VAL A 141 -12.82 -12.07 11.30
N SER A 142 -13.82 -11.70 10.50
CA SER A 142 -15.02 -11.05 11.02
C SER A 142 -15.90 -11.95 11.89
N CYS A 143 -15.76 -13.27 11.76
CA CYS A 143 -16.48 -14.23 12.61
C CYS A 143 -15.93 -14.27 14.05
N ASP A 144 -14.68 -13.83 14.24
CA ASP A 144 -14.01 -13.77 15.55
C ASP A 144 -14.09 -12.37 16.18
N TRP A 145 -14.95 -11.49 15.62
CA TRP A 145 -15.20 -10.15 16.13
C TRP A 145 -16.39 -10.17 17.09
N ASN A 146 -16.26 -9.44 18.20
CA ASN A 146 -17.13 -9.49 19.38
C ASN A 146 -17.86 -8.17 19.59
#